data_AF-A0A934DHZ0-F1
#
_entry.id   AF-A0A934DHZ0-F1
#
_cell.length_a   1.000
_cell.length_b   1.000
_cell.length_c   1.000
_cell.angle_alpha   90.00
_cell.angle_beta   90.00
_cell.angle_gamma   90.00
#
_symmetry.space_group_name_H-M   'P 1'
#
loop_
_entity.id
_entity.type
_entity.pdbx_description
1 polymer ?
#
loop_
_entity_poly.entity_id
_entity_poly.type
_entity_poly.pdbx_seq_one_letter_code
_entity_poly.pdbx_strand_id
1 'polypeptide(L)'
;MRARTAQSLAAVAIAVALLLPAAPAGALSLGGLFGSPVDAELVAQVPQDKRGSINKADFELACANQDVELAQLKEELADRQDDLANLYTKLAKAQARGAEINLDIAKMEAIMANNLGKAGDNKKILKDLQTDRAKNATDVGELKTKIGPATLMVRDWTQRVAQKEKTVAEFKARRTPDAVKAAPSAPAAPAKADDPVEIINPEPGSKAAPPAAGPATPESDLKN
;
A
#
# COMPACT_ATOMS: atom_id res chain seq x y z
N MET A 1 -6.10 57.62 15.41
CA MET A 1 -5.05 57.24 16.38
C MET A 1 -5.53 56.06 17.22
N ARG A 2 -4.93 54.88 17.04
CA ARG A 2 -4.64 53.88 18.07
C ARG A 2 -3.79 52.81 17.41
N ALA A 3 -2.49 52.88 17.72
CA ALA A 3 -1.50 51.90 17.36
C ALA A 3 -1.70 50.62 18.19
N ARG A 4 -1.48 49.46 17.59
CA ARG A 4 -0.86 48.31 18.25
C ARG A 4 -0.07 47.52 17.21
N THR A 5 1.23 47.65 17.38
CA THR A 5 2.35 46.86 16.88
C THR A 5 2.39 45.46 17.48
N ALA A 6 3.14 44.58 16.78
CA ALA A 6 3.70 43.26 17.13
C ALA A 6 3.07 42.13 16.30
N GLN A 7 3.80 41.18 15.71
CA GLN A 7 5.24 40.92 15.67
C GLN A 7 5.49 39.97 14.48
N SER A 8 6.71 40.06 13.96
CA SER A 8 7.31 39.29 12.87
C SER A 8 7.31 37.78 13.05
N LEU A 9 7.15 37.03 11.95
CA LEU A 9 7.95 35.84 11.68
C LEU A 9 8.30 35.82 10.20
N ALA A 10 9.57 36.11 9.91
CA ALA A 10 10.17 35.99 8.61
C ALA A 10 10.33 34.51 8.27
N ALA A 11 9.60 34.03 7.25
CA ALA A 11 9.86 32.73 6.66
C ALA A 11 10.96 32.91 5.60
N VAL A 12 12.17 32.46 5.95
CA VAL A 12 13.30 32.34 5.04
C VAL A 12 12.97 31.23 4.04
N ALA A 13 12.74 31.61 2.78
CA ALA A 13 12.66 30.68 1.67
C ALA A 13 14.09 30.35 1.20
N ILE A 14 14.57 29.16 1.52
CA ILE A 14 15.69 28.52 0.81
C ILE A 14 15.09 27.31 0.11
N ALA A 15 14.88 27.41 -1.19
CA ALA A 15 14.61 26.29 -2.05
C ALA A 15 15.60 26.33 -3.21
N VAL A 16 16.79 25.74 -2.98
CA VAL A 16 17.69 25.33 -4.06
C VAL A 16 17.98 23.85 -3.89
N ALA A 17 17.43 23.12 -4.86
CA ALA A 17 17.82 21.84 -5.44
C ALA A 17 18.73 20.89 -4.66
N LEU A 18 18.28 19.65 -4.51
CA LEU A 18 19.16 18.50 -4.66
C LEU A 18 18.35 17.30 -5.16
N LEU A 19 18.55 17.02 -6.44
CA LEU A 19 18.20 15.77 -7.11
C LEU A 19 19.00 14.65 -6.43
N LEU A 20 18.37 13.84 -5.56
CA LEU A 20 18.97 12.62 -5.02
C LEU A 20 18.32 11.38 -5.64
N PRO A 21 19.11 10.36 -6.00
CA PRO A 21 18.59 9.05 -6.39
C PRO A 21 17.91 8.38 -5.20
N ALA A 22 16.82 7.67 -5.47
CA ALA A 22 16.13 6.83 -4.50
C ALA A 22 17.13 5.90 -3.80
N ALA A 23 17.35 6.13 -2.51
CA ALA A 23 18.07 5.19 -1.67
C ALA A 23 17.25 3.89 -1.59
N PRO A 24 17.87 2.71 -1.71
CA PRO A 24 17.17 1.47 -1.40
C PRO A 24 16.74 1.51 0.06
N ALA A 25 15.49 1.09 0.31
CA ALA A 25 14.93 0.92 1.64
C ALA A 25 15.82 -0.04 2.43
N GLY A 26 16.79 0.51 3.16
CA GLY A 26 17.46 -0.17 4.25
C GLY A 26 16.40 -0.43 5.29
N ALA A 27 16.05 -1.71 5.47
CA ALA A 27 15.25 -2.16 6.58
C ALA A 27 15.74 -1.46 7.85
N LEU A 28 14.86 -0.69 8.49
CA LEU A 28 15.11 -0.11 9.80
C LEU A 28 15.26 -1.27 10.79
N SER A 29 16.48 -1.80 10.90
CA SER A 29 16.83 -2.76 11.93
C SER A 29 16.84 -2.02 13.27
N LEU A 30 15.70 -2.08 13.97
CA LEU A 30 15.56 -1.61 15.35
C LEU A 30 16.51 -2.33 16.32
N GLY A 31 17.14 -3.44 15.91
CA GLY A 31 18.22 -4.08 16.65
C GLY A 31 19.49 -3.23 16.79
N GLY A 32 19.66 -2.19 15.95
CA GLY A 32 20.78 -1.24 16.04
C GLY A 32 20.47 0.04 16.84
N LEU A 33 19.19 0.37 17.07
CA LEU A 33 18.81 1.66 17.70
C LEU A 33 19.16 1.71 19.20
N PHE A 34 19.28 0.54 19.83
CA PHE A 34 19.71 0.41 21.22
C PHE A 34 21.10 -0.20 21.39
N GLY A 35 21.85 -0.39 20.28
CA GLY A 35 23.21 -0.93 20.27
C GLY A 35 23.38 -2.19 21.11
N SER A 36 23.37 -3.38 20.48
CA SER A 36 23.72 -4.61 21.20
C SER A 36 25.01 -4.41 22.00
N PRO A 37 24.99 -4.52 23.35
CA PRO A 37 26.21 -4.42 24.15
C PRO A 37 27.10 -5.67 23.98
N VAL A 38 26.61 -6.65 23.23
CA VAL A 38 27.29 -7.91 22.93
C VAL A 38 27.94 -7.81 21.55
N ASP A 39 29.23 -8.11 21.51
CA ASP A 39 30.04 -8.15 20.28
C ASP A 39 29.64 -9.35 19.41
N ALA A 40 29.28 -9.05 18.16
CA ALA A 40 28.88 -10.05 17.18
C ALA A 40 30.03 -11.04 16.84
N GLU A 41 31.29 -10.59 16.89
CA GLU A 41 32.45 -11.45 16.62
C GLU A 41 32.67 -12.48 17.73
N LEU A 42 32.38 -12.12 18.98
CA LEU A 42 32.44 -13.03 20.13
C LEU A 42 31.28 -14.05 20.10
N VAL A 43 30.07 -13.63 19.71
CA VAL A 43 28.92 -14.54 19.55
C VAL A 43 29.14 -15.52 18.40
N ALA A 44 29.84 -15.10 17.33
CA ALA A 44 30.21 -15.97 16.22
C ALA A 44 31.22 -17.08 16.57
N GLN A 45 31.89 -17.00 17.73
CA GLN A 45 32.81 -18.04 18.22
C GLN A 45 32.10 -19.11 19.08
N VAL A 46 30.83 -18.92 19.46
CA VAL A 46 30.07 -19.88 20.27
C VAL A 46 29.91 -21.21 19.51
N PRO A 47 30.24 -22.37 20.10
CA PRO A 47 30.00 -23.69 19.48
C PRO A 47 28.53 -23.88 19.11
N GLN A 48 28.26 -24.52 17.97
CA GLN A 48 26.91 -24.64 17.40
C GLN A 48 25.91 -25.30 18.36
N ASP A 49 26.39 -26.27 19.14
CA ASP A 49 25.63 -27.02 20.16
C ASP A 49 25.08 -26.12 21.29
N LYS A 50 25.67 -24.93 21.49
CA LYS A 50 25.28 -23.96 22.52
C LYS A 50 24.51 -22.76 21.95
N ARG A 51 24.28 -22.69 20.63
CA ARG A 51 23.54 -21.60 19.98
C ARG A 51 22.02 -21.73 20.03
N GLY A 52 21.49 -22.80 20.62
CA GLY A 52 20.03 -23.05 20.63
C GLY A 52 19.21 -21.89 21.20
N SER A 53 19.67 -21.28 22.29
CA SER A 53 19.03 -20.11 22.90
C SER A 53 19.19 -18.84 22.06
N ILE A 54 20.37 -18.61 21.48
CA ILE A 54 20.66 -17.47 20.59
C ILE A 54 19.76 -17.54 19.35
N ASN A 55 19.73 -18.69 18.67
CA ASN A 55 18.90 -18.89 17.49
C ASN A 55 17.40 -18.71 17.80
N LYS A 56 16.96 -19.00 19.03
CA LYS A 56 15.58 -18.78 19.48
C LYS A 56 15.31 -17.28 19.66
N ALA A 57 16.17 -16.59 20.39
CA ALA A 57 16.07 -15.15 20.58
C ALA A 57 16.12 -14.38 19.25
N ASP A 58 16.99 -14.78 18.30
CA ASP A 58 17.11 -14.14 16.98
C ASP A 58 15.83 -14.26 16.16
N PHE A 59 15.16 -15.41 16.23
CA PHE A 59 13.89 -15.59 15.53
C PHE A 59 12.73 -14.90 16.21
N GLU A 60 12.70 -14.87 17.54
CA GLU A 60 11.72 -14.08 18.29
C GLU A 60 11.86 -12.59 17.95
N LEU A 61 13.11 -12.10 17.88
CA LEU A 61 13.42 -10.74 17.43
C LEU A 61 12.97 -10.52 15.98
N ALA A 62 13.24 -11.47 15.08
CA ALA A 62 12.80 -11.37 13.69
C ALA A 62 11.26 -11.35 13.57
N CYS A 63 10.56 -12.18 14.35
CA CYS A 63 9.09 -12.16 14.43
C CYS A 63 8.58 -10.82 14.94
N ALA A 64 9.18 -10.27 16.00
CA ALA A 64 8.82 -8.98 16.55
C ALA A 64 9.03 -7.86 15.53
N ASN A 65 10.14 -7.86 14.79
CA ASN A 65 10.39 -6.89 13.72
C ASN A 65 9.33 -7.00 12.61
N GLN A 66 8.97 -8.22 12.21
CA GLN A 66 7.90 -8.44 11.24
C GLN A 66 6.53 -7.93 11.73
N ASP A 67 6.23 -8.09 13.03
CA ASP A 67 5.01 -7.57 13.64
C ASP A 67 4.99 -6.04 13.68
N VAL A 68 6.13 -5.40 13.95
CA VAL A 68 6.27 -3.93 13.90
C VAL A 68 6.03 -3.40 12.49
N GLU A 69 6.65 -4.00 11.47
CA GLU A 69 6.43 -3.62 10.07
C GLU A 69 4.95 -3.79 9.67
N LEU A 70 4.30 -4.87 10.12
CA LEU A 70 2.88 -5.09 9.86
C LEU A 70 2.01 -4.03 10.56
N ALA A 71 2.34 -3.67 11.80
CA ALA A 71 1.61 -2.64 12.53
C ALA A 71 1.71 -1.28 11.85
N GLN A 72 2.91 -0.89 11.36
CA GLN A 72 3.11 0.34 10.59
C GLN A 72 2.27 0.36 9.32
N LEU A 73 2.23 -0.75 8.57
CA LEU A 73 1.39 -0.85 7.37
C LEU A 73 -0.11 -0.71 7.68
N LYS A 74 -0.56 -1.21 8.83
CA LYS A 74 -1.95 -1.08 9.28
C LYS A 74 -2.29 0.35 9.69
N GLU A 75 -1.36 1.04 10.35
CA GLU A 75 -1.49 2.46 10.69
C GLU A 75 -1.63 3.30 9.43
N GLU A 76 -0.74 3.12 8.44
CA GLU A 76 -0.82 3.83 7.15
C GLU A 76 -2.12 3.53 6.39
N LEU A 77 -2.64 2.30 6.49
CA LEU A 77 -3.94 1.94 5.92
C LEU A 77 -5.06 2.73 6.61
N ALA A 78 -5.06 2.78 7.94
CA ALA A 78 -6.07 3.49 8.72
C ALA A 78 -6.09 4.98 8.40
N ASP A 79 -4.93 5.64 8.32
CA ASP A 79 -4.83 7.05 7.93
C ASP A 79 -5.47 7.31 6.56
N ARG A 80 -5.24 6.41 5.60
CA ARG A 80 -5.84 6.53 4.26
C ARG A 80 -7.33 6.31 4.24
N GLN A 81 -7.85 5.43 5.10
CA GLN A 81 -9.28 5.24 5.28
C GLN A 81 -9.93 6.50 5.86
N ASP A 82 -9.28 7.13 6.84
CA ASP A 82 -9.73 8.39 7.44
C ASP A 82 -9.73 9.53 6.41
N ASP A 83 -8.68 9.65 5.59
CA ASP A 83 -8.64 10.60 4.49
C ASP A 83 -9.80 10.41 3.49
N LEU A 84 -10.08 9.16 3.12
CA LEU A 84 -11.20 8.82 2.25
C LEU A 84 -12.54 9.17 2.90
N ALA A 85 -12.75 8.85 4.18
CA ALA A 85 -13.96 9.19 4.92
C ALA A 85 -14.15 10.73 5.01
N ASN A 86 -13.05 11.46 5.21
CA ASN A 86 -13.04 12.91 5.20
C ASN A 86 -13.43 13.50 3.84
N LEU A 87 -12.98 12.91 2.73
CA LEU A 87 -13.39 13.32 1.39
C LEU A 87 -14.89 13.12 1.17
N TYR A 88 -15.46 11.98 1.57
CA TYR A 88 -16.90 11.75 1.50
C TYR A 88 -17.70 12.71 2.38
N THR A 89 -17.21 13.02 3.58
CA THR A 89 -17.83 14.00 4.47
C THR A 89 -17.85 15.39 3.82
N LYS A 90 -16.75 15.81 3.19
CA LYS A 90 -16.67 17.07 2.44
C LYS A 90 -17.64 17.07 1.26
N LEU A 91 -17.73 15.96 0.52
CA LEU A 91 -18.68 15.81 -0.59
C LEU A 91 -20.12 16.00 -0.12
N ALA A 92 -20.53 15.32 0.96
CA ALA A 92 -21.87 15.42 1.51
C ALA A 92 -22.20 16.85 1.95
N LYS A 93 -21.26 17.54 2.62
CA LYS A 93 -21.40 18.95 3.01
C LYS A 93 -21.55 19.87 1.80
N ALA A 94 -20.76 19.67 0.74
CA ALA A 94 -20.88 20.45 -0.49
C ALA A 94 -22.21 20.20 -1.21
N GLN A 95 -22.72 18.96 -1.18
CA GLN A 95 -24.04 18.65 -1.73
C GLN A 95 -25.17 19.32 -0.93
N ALA A 96 -25.11 19.29 0.40
CA ALA A 96 -26.07 19.98 1.26
C ALA A 96 -26.07 21.49 1.00
N ARG A 97 -24.89 22.11 0.94
CA ARG A 97 -24.74 23.52 0.57
C ARG A 97 -25.33 23.82 -0.81
N GLY A 98 -25.13 22.92 -1.77
CA GLY A 98 -25.74 23.05 -3.09
C GLY A 98 -27.28 23.07 -3.05
N ALA A 99 -27.89 22.25 -2.19
CA ALA A 99 -29.34 22.26 -1.98
C ALA A 99 -29.82 23.55 -1.31
N GLU A 100 -29.09 24.06 -0.32
CA GLU A 100 -29.36 25.36 0.33
C GLU A 100 -29.32 26.51 -0.67
N ILE A 101 -28.28 26.58 -1.51
CA ILE A 101 -28.16 27.61 -2.55
C ILE A 101 -29.34 27.54 -3.53
N ASN A 102 -29.75 26.33 -3.95
CA ASN A 102 -30.90 26.18 -4.85
C ASN A 102 -32.20 26.65 -4.19
N LEU A 103 -32.39 26.38 -2.89
CA LEU A 103 -33.54 26.86 -2.14
C LEU A 103 -33.55 28.40 -2.08
N ASP A 104 -32.41 29.03 -1.83
CA ASP A 104 -32.31 30.47 -1.74
C ASP A 104 -32.49 31.16 -3.10
N ILE A 105 -32.03 30.53 -4.19
CA ILE A 105 -32.36 30.94 -5.57
C ILE A 105 -33.88 30.93 -5.77
N ALA A 106 -34.56 29.83 -5.43
CA ALA A 106 -36.00 29.71 -5.60
C ALA A 106 -36.78 30.74 -4.76
N LYS A 107 -36.36 31.00 -3.51
CA LYS A 107 -36.92 32.09 -2.69
C LYS A 107 -36.74 33.45 -3.35
N MET A 108 -35.56 33.72 -3.91
CA MET A 108 -35.26 35.00 -4.55
C MET A 108 -36.07 35.19 -5.84
N GLU A 109 -36.21 34.14 -6.64
CA GLU A 109 -37.08 34.13 -7.83
C GLU A 109 -38.54 34.40 -7.45
N ALA A 110 -39.05 33.81 -6.37
CA ALA A 110 -40.39 34.07 -5.87
C ALA A 110 -40.57 35.52 -5.38
N ILE A 111 -39.59 36.08 -4.66
CA ILE A 111 -39.57 37.50 -4.24
C ILE A 111 -39.65 38.42 -5.46
N MET A 112 -38.83 38.15 -6.49
CA MET A 112 -38.81 38.91 -7.73
C MET A 112 -40.12 38.80 -8.50
N ALA A 113 -40.71 37.61 -8.58
CA ALA A 113 -41.99 37.37 -9.26
C ALA A 113 -43.16 38.14 -8.61
N ASN A 114 -43.10 38.36 -7.30
CA ASN A 114 -44.09 39.14 -6.54
C ASN A 114 -43.73 40.63 -6.42
N ASN A 115 -42.70 41.11 -7.14
CA ASN A 115 -42.24 42.50 -7.12
C ASN A 115 -41.91 43.02 -5.71
N LEU A 116 -41.44 42.15 -4.82
CA LEU A 116 -41.10 42.53 -3.44
C LEU A 116 -39.66 43.05 -3.36
N GLY A 117 -39.45 44.15 -2.63
CA GLY A 117 -38.12 44.75 -2.43
C GLY A 117 -37.61 45.58 -3.61
N LYS A 118 -36.30 45.83 -3.64
CA LYS A 118 -35.65 46.64 -4.70
C LYS A 118 -35.18 45.73 -5.83
N ALA A 119 -35.72 45.95 -7.03
CA ALA A 119 -35.41 45.11 -8.20
C ALA A 119 -33.92 45.02 -8.55
N GLY A 120 -33.16 46.11 -8.38
CA GLY A 120 -31.71 46.12 -8.60
C GLY A 120 -30.95 45.22 -7.62
N ASP A 121 -31.30 45.30 -6.34
CA ASP A 121 -30.66 44.52 -5.27
C ASP A 121 -31.01 43.03 -5.42
N ASN A 122 -32.27 42.70 -5.68
CA ASN A 122 -32.71 41.31 -5.88
C ASN A 122 -31.97 40.65 -7.07
N LYS A 123 -31.83 41.37 -8.19
CA LYS A 123 -31.07 40.89 -9.36
C LYS A 123 -29.60 40.64 -9.03
N LYS A 124 -29.00 41.47 -8.18
CA LYS A 124 -27.62 41.29 -7.74
C LYS A 124 -27.49 40.03 -6.87
N ILE A 125 -28.35 39.89 -5.86
CA ILE A 125 -28.37 38.72 -4.97
C ILE A 125 -28.55 37.42 -5.77
N LEU A 126 -29.48 37.40 -6.74
CA LEU A 126 -29.69 36.23 -7.60
C LEU A 126 -28.44 35.85 -8.40
N LYS A 127 -27.73 36.83 -8.98
CA LYS A 127 -26.47 36.58 -9.70
C LYS A 127 -25.37 36.07 -8.78
N ASP A 128 -25.28 36.59 -7.57
CA ASP A 128 -24.30 36.14 -6.58
C ASP A 128 -24.59 34.68 -6.18
N LEU A 129 -25.86 34.33 -5.92
CA LEU A 129 -26.28 32.95 -5.65
C LEU A 129 -26.00 32.00 -6.83
N GLN A 130 -26.23 32.43 -8.07
CA GLN A 130 -25.91 31.64 -9.27
C GLN A 130 -24.40 31.41 -9.40
N THR A 131 -23.60 32.41 -9.06
CA THR A 131 -22.13 32.30 -9.03
C THR A 131 -21.68 31.31 -7.96
N ASP A 132 -22.27 31.37 -6.76
CA ASP A 132 -21.97 30.44 -5.67
C ASP A 132 -22.41 29.01 -5.99
N ARG A 133 -23.54 28.83 -6.69
CA ARG A 133 -23.97 27.53 -7.21
C ARG A 133 -22.92 26.94 -8.17
N ALA A 134 -22.39 27.76 -9.08
CA ALA A 134 -21.37 27.32 -10.03
C ALA A 134 -20.07 26.91 -9.31
N LYS A 135 -19.61 27.71 -8.33
CA LYS A 135 -18.44 27.36 -7.49
C LYS A 135 -18.66 26.05 -6.73
N ASN A 136 -19.80 25.90 -6.08
CA ASN A 136 -20.12 24.67 -5.34
C ASN A 136 -20.19 23.44 -6.27
N ALA A 137 -20.68 23.60 -7.50
CA ALA A 137 -20.67 22.52 -8.49
C ALA A 137 -19.25 22.10 -8.88
N THR A 138 -18.33 23.07 -9.04
CA THR A 138 -16.89 22.79 -9.22
C THR A 138 -16.32 22.03 -8.03
N ASP A 139 -16.57 22.49 -6.80
CA ASP A 139 -16.08 21.85 -5.57
C ASP A 139 -16.54 20.38 -5.48
N VAL A 140 -17.82 20.12 -5.78
CA VAL A 140 -18.37 18.75 -5.84
C VAL A 140 -17.66 17.92 -6.91
N GLY A 141 -17.38 18.50 -8.08
CA GLY A 141 -16.61 17.85 -9.14
C GLY A 141 -15.21 17.46 -8.71
N GLU A 142 -14.47 18.38 -8.08
CA GLU A 142 -13.12 18.14 -7.57
C GLU A 142 -13.08 17.10 -6.45
N LEU A 143 -14.07 17.09 -5.56
CA LEU A 143 -14.14 16.07 -4.51
C LEU A 143 -14.37 14.68 -5.11
N LYS A 144 -15.26 14.56 -6.11
CA LYS A 144 -15.48 13.30 -6.82
C LYS A 144 -14.22 12.80 -7.52
N THR A 145 -13.44 13.69 -8.13
CA THR A 145 -12.21 13.30 -8.84
C THR A 145 -11.12 12.83 -7.87
N LYS A 146 -11.10 13.33 -6.62
CA LYS A 146 -10.18 12.88 -5.56
C LYS A 146 -10.59 11.56 -4.91
N ILE A 147 -11.90 11.31 -4.77
CA ILE A 147 -12.43 10.10 -4.12
C ILE A 147 -12.03 8.82 -4.87
N GLY A 148 -12.08 8.82 -6.21
CA GLY A 148 -11.74 7.64 -7.02
C GLY A 148 -10.32 7.12 -6.75
N PRO A 149 -9.27 7.94 -6.95
CA PRO A 149 -7.89 7.59 -6.62
C PRO A 149 -7.69 7.19 -5.15
N ALA A 150 -8.29 7.91 -4.20
CA ALA A 150 -8.19 7.57 -2.78
C ALA A 150 -8.78 6.18 -2.49
N THR A 151 -9.90 5.83 -3.12
CA THR A 151 -10.52 4.51 -3.00
C THR A 151 -9.62 3.40 -3.53
N LEU A 152 -8.99 3.62 -4.68
CA LEU A 152 -8.02 2.67 -5.24
C LEU A 152 -6.81 2.50 -4.32
N MET A 153 -6.26 3.59 -3.78
CA MET A 153 -5.16 3.52 -2.82
C MET A 153 -5.54 2.70 -1.60
N VAL A 154 -6.67 2.99 -0.95
CA VAL A 154 -7.13 2.22 0.23
C VAL A 154 -7.25 0.74 -0.09
N ARG A 155 -7.82 0.39 -1.26
CA ARG A 155 -7.94 -1.00 -1.70
C ARG A 155 -6.57 -1.66 -1.89
N ASP A 156 -5.64 -1.00 -2.57
CA ASP A 156 -4.31 -1.53 -2.84
C ASP A 156 -3.51 -1.71 -1.53
N TRP A 157 -3.63 -0.77 -0.59
CA TRP A 157 -3.04 -0.89 0.76
C TRP A 157 -3.67 -2.01 1.59
N THR A 158 -4.98 -2.20 1.48
CA THR A 158 -5.68 -3.32 2.12
C THR A 158 -5.12 -4.66 1.63
N GLN A 159 -4.85 -4.79 0.32
CA GLN A 159 -4.24 -5.99 -0.25
C GLN A 159 -2.80 -6.19 0.25
N ARG A 160 -2.01 -5.11 0.34
CA ARG A 160 -0.63 -5.18 0.88
C ARG A 160 -0.61 -5.63 2.34
N VAL A 161 -1.50 -5.10 3.18
CA VAL A 161 -1.64 -5.53 4.57
C VAL A 161 -2.00 -7.02 4.62
N ALA A 162 -3.03 -7.45 3.89
CA ALA A 162 -3.43 -8.86 3.88
C ALA A 162 -2.29 -9.79 3.42
N GLN A 163 -1.51 -9.37 2.41
CA GLN A 163 -0.36 -10.14 1.95
C GLN A 163 0.74 -10.20 3.01
N LYS A 164 1.04 -9.09 3.69
CA LYS A 164 2.02 -9.06 4.78
C LYS A 164 1.55 -9.92 5.96
N GLU A 165 0.28 -9.87 6.34
CA GLU A 165 -0.27 -10.73 7.40
C GLU A 165 -0.02 -12.21 7.09
N LYS A 166 -0.26 -12.62 5.83
CA LYS A 166 0.03 -13.98 5.39
C LYS A 166 1.51 -14.32 5.50
N THR A 167 2.42 -13.45 5.04
CA THR A 167 3.86 -13.72 5.11
C THR A 167 4.37 -13.77 6.55
N VAL A 168 3.86 -12.92 7.45
CA VAL A 168 4.19 -12.96 8.88
C VAL A 168 3.68 -14.25 9.53
N ALA A 169 2.46 -14.68 9.21
CA ALA A 169 1.91 -15.94 9.71
C ALA A 169 2.73 -17.15 9.23
N GLU A 170 3.09 -17.19 7.95
CA GLU A 170 3.96 -18.23 7.38
C GLU A 170 5.37 -18.21 8.00
N PHE A 171 5.94 -17.02 8.24
CA PHE A 171 7.23 -16.86 8.89
C PHE A 171 7.22 -17.45 10.31
N LYS A 172 6.18 -17.14 11.08
CA LYS A 172 5.98 -17.68 12.44
C LYS A 172 5.77 -19.19 12.43
N ALA A 173 5.02 -19.71 11.46
CA ALA A 173 4.76 -21.15 11.32
C ALA A 173 6.01 -21.97 10.97
N ARG A 174 7.02 -21.40 10.30
CA ARG A 174 8.25 -22.14 9.93
C ARG A 174 9.06 -22.66 11.13
N ARG A 175 8.79 -22.19 12.35
CA ARG A 175 9.46 -22.65 13.57
C ARG A 175 8.59 -23.51 14.48
N THR A 176 7.37 -23.87 14.07
CA THR A 176 6.68 -24.97 14.76
C THR A 176 7.45 -26.27 14.57
N PRO A 177 7.51 -27.17 15.58
CA PRO A 177 8.64 -28.07 15.84
C PRO A 177 8.89 -29.21 14.84
N ASP A 178 8.26 -29.23 13.67
CA ASP A 178 8.42 -30.32 12.69
C ASP A 178 9.65 -30.15 11.78
N ALA A 179 10.29 -28.97 11.76
CA ALA A 179 11.46 -28.72 10.90
C ALA A 179 12.82 -29.12 11.51
N VAL A 180 12.87 -29.63 12.76
CA VAL A 180 14.13 -30.07 13.39
C VAL A 180 14.40 -31.57 13.21
N LYS A 181 13.44 -32.34 12.64
CA LYS A 181 13.63 -33.79 12.41
C LYS A 181 14.12 -34.15 11.00
N ALA A 182 14.29 -33.18 10.11
CA ALA A 182 14.73 -33.40 8.74
C ALA A 182 16.04 -32.66 8.42
N ALA A 183 17.06 -32.86 9.23
CA ALA A 183 18.43 -32.77 8.73
C ALA A 183 18.76 -34.16 8.14
N PRO A 184 18.84 -34.34 6.81
CA PRO A 184 19.36 -35.57 6.25
C PRO A 184 20.80 -35.74 6.73
N SER A 185 21.03 -36.80 7.50
CA SER A 185 22.35 -37.32 7.81
C SER A 185 23.18 -37.39 6.54
N ALA A 186 24.40 -36.86 6.62
CA ALA A 186 25.41 -36.89 5.58
C ALA A 186 25.45 -38.25 4.85
N PRO A 187 25.54 -38.28 3.51
CA PRO A 187 25.68 -39.53 2.78
C PRO A 187 26.99 -40.22 3.17
N ALA A 188 26.85 -41.47 3.61
CA ALA A 188 27.96 -42.37 3.90
C ALA A 188 28.86 -42.54 2.67
N ALA A 189 30.16 -42.67 2.94
CA ALA A 189 31.21 -42.90 1.96
C ALA A 189 30.91 -44.08 1.02
N PRO A 190 31.26 -43.99 -0.28
CA PRO A 190 31.03 -45.06 -1.24
C PRO A 190 32.07 -46.18 -1.10
N ALA A 191 31.58 -47.42 -0.95
CA ALA A 191 32.34 -48.65 -1.14
C ALA A 191 32.54 -48.92 -2.65
N LYS A 192 33.72 -49.43 -3.00
CA LYS A 192 34.24 -49.69 -4.36
C LYS A 192 33.66 -50.98 -4.99
N ALA A 193 33.89 -51.08 -6.31
CA ALA A 193 33.93 -52.25 -7.22
C ALA A 193 32.87 -52.13 -8.33
N ASP A 194 33.10 -52.36 -9.63
CA ASP A 194 34.25 -52.71 -10.48
C ASP A 194 33.83 -52.33 -11.93
N ASP A 195 34.80 -51.96 -12.76
CA ASP A 195 34.73 -51.69 -14.22
C ASP A 195 34.28 -52.92 -15.08
N PRO A 196 34.17 -52.85 -16.43
CA PRO A 196 33.98 -51.72 -17.37
C PRO A 196 32.82 -52.02 -18.38
N VAL A 197 32.55 -51.12 -19.35
CA VAL A 197 32.43 -51.42 -20.81
C VAL A 197 31.86 -50.21 -21.57
N GLU A 198 32.68 -49.75 -22.52
CA GLU A 198 32.41 -49.05 -23.79
C GLU A 198 31.24 -48.06 -23.88
N ILE A 199 31.59 -46.77 -23.86
CA ILE A 199 30.81 -45.72 -24.52
C ILE A 199 31.40 -45.50 -25.90
N ILE A 200 30.74 -46.05 -26.91
CA ILE A 200 30.89 -45.65 -28.32
C ILE A 200 30.12 -44.34 -28.48
N ASN A 201 30.83 -43.23 -28.67
CA ASN A 201 30.23 -42.02 -29.24
C ASN A 201 30.06 -42.20 -30.75
N PRO A 202 28.94 -41.73 -31.32
CA PRO A 202 29.11 -40.73 -32.37
C PRO A 202 28.13 -39.54 -32.25
N GLU A 203 28.77 -38.38 -32.35
CA GLU A 203 28.44 -37.06 -32.89
C GLU A 203 27.00 -36.52 -33.12
N PRO A 204 26.86 -35.18 -33.12
CA PRO A 204 25.59 -34.45 -33.10
C PRO A 204 25.12 -34.07 -34.51
N GLY A 205 23.81 -34.13 -34.79
CA GLY A 205 23.29 -33.54 -36.02
C GLY A 205 21.82 -33.79 -36.36
N SER A 206 21.12 -32.67 -36.58
CA SER A 206 19.99 -32.46 -37.50
C SER A 206 18.54 -32.84 -37.12
N LYS A 207 17.80 -31.76 -36.81
CA LYS A 207 16.57 -31.25 -37.46
C LYS A 207 15.22 -32.02 -37.40
N ALA A 208 14.25 -31.26 -36.86
CA ALA A 208 12.90 -30.96 -37.38
C ALA A 208 11.70 -31.91 -37.11
N ALA A 209 10.70 -31.34 -36.38
CA ALA A 209 9.21 -31.40 -36.38
C ALA A 209 8.45 -32.47 -37.21
N PRO A 210 7.14 -32.81 -36.95
CA PRO A 210 6.05 -32.05 -36.27
C PRO A 210 5.13 -32.92 -35.34
N PRO A 211 4.04 -32.39 -34.73
CA PRO A 211 3.18 -33.15 -33.82
C PRO A 211 2.13 -33.99 -34.56
N ALA A 212 1.94 -35.24 -34.12
CA ALA A 212 0.92 -36.15 -34.63
C ALA A 212 -0.45 -35.92 -33.98
N ALA A 213 -1.48 -36.05 -34.81
CA ALA A 213 -2.88 -35.75 -34.55
C ALA A 213 -3.68 -36.95 -33.99
N GLY A 214 -4.69 -36.61 -33.17
CA GLY A 214 -5.99 -37.30 -33.06
C GLY A 214 -6.06 -38.66 -32.33
N PRO A 215 -7.26 -39.13 -31.91
CA PRO A 215 -8.54 -38.82 -32.58
C PRO A 215 -9.75 -38.42 -31.69
N ALA A 216 -10.64 -37.68 -32.36
CA ALA A 216 -12.11 -37.76 -32.39
C ALA A 216 -12.97 -37.56 -31.12
N THR A 217 -13.77 -36.50 -31.21
CA THR A 217 -15.05 -36.22 -30.54
C THR A 217 -16.17 -37.20 -30.97
N PRO A 218 -17.33 -37.22 -30.27
CA PRO A 218 -18.45 -36.35 -30.65
C PRO A 218 -19.03 -35.58 -29.44
N GLU A 219 -19.22 -34.26 -29.55
CA GLU A 219 -20.51 -33.61 -29.88
C GLU A 219 -21.65 -33.90 -28.89
N SER A 220 -22.00 -32.86 -28.12
CA SER A 220 -23.38 -32.52 -27.80
C SER A 220 -23.45 -31.04 -27.43
N ASP A 221 -23.94 -30.27 -28.40
CA ASP A 221 -24.52 -28.94 -28.25
C ASP A 221 -25.45 -28.84 -27.06
N LEU A 222 -25.45 -27.68 -26.38
CA LEU A 222 -26.66 -26.99 -25.95
C LEU A 222 -26.31 -25.58 -25.49
N LYS A 223 -26.44 -24.63 -26.42
CA LYS A 223 -26.77 -23.24 -26.11
C LYS A 223 -28.23 -23.19 -25.69
N ASN A 224 -28.49 -22.55 -24.56
CA ASN A 224 -29.59 -21.61 -24.35
C ASN A 224 -29.18 -20.63 -23.26
#